data_AF-A0A4U9IQJ1-F1
#
_entry.id   AF-A0A4U9IQJ1-F1
#
_cell.length_a   1.000
_cell.length_b   1.000
_cell.length_c   1.000
_cell.angle_alpha   90.00
_cell.angle_beta   90.00
_cell.angle_gamma   90.00
#
_symmetry.space_group_name_H-M   'P 1'
#
loop_
_entity.id
_entity.type
_entity.pdbx_description
1 polymer ?
#
loop_
_entity_poly.entity_id
_entity_poly.type
_entity_poly.pdbx_seq_one_letter_code
_entity_poly.pdbx_strand_id
1 'polypeptide(L)'
;MEINVTKKDSNRYTTYIPVNDPKLLDNLLTKNVKVVGEPPEEPSLLASIFISWFPMLLLIGVWIFFMRQMQGGGGKGAMSFGKSKARMLTEDQIKTTFADVAGCDEAKEEVGELVEYLREPSRFQKTGR
;
A
#
# COMPACT_ATOMS: atom_id res chain seq x y z
N MET A 1 -36.20 -21.55 -14.61
CA MET A 1 -36.72 -22.21 -13.40
C MET A 1 -36.31 -23.67 -13.48
N GLU A 2 -35.58 -24.17 -12.48
CA GLU A 2 -35.24 -25.59 -12.39
C GLU A 2 -36.33 -26.35 -11.64
N ILE A 3 -36.59 -27.60 -12.04
CA ILE A 3 -37.50 -28.51 -11.37
C ILE A 3 -36.74 -29.78 -11.04
N ASN A 4 -36.76 -30.18 -9.77
CA ASN A 4 -36.28 -31.47 -9.32
C ASN A 4 -37.43 -32.48 -9.35
N VAL A 5 -37.32 -33.54 -10.17
CA VAL A 5 -38.35 -34.58 -10.32
C VAL A 5 -37.89 -35.87 -9.68
N THR A 6 -38.71 -36.42 -8.78
CA THR A 6 -38.50 -37.75 -8.19
C THR A 6 -39.57 -38.71 -8.72
N LYS A 7 -39.17 -39.76 -9.44
CA LYS A 7 -40.07 -40.83 -9.92
C LYS A 7 -40.42 -41.80 -8.78
N LYS A 8 -41.49 -42.58 -8.97
CA LYS A 8 -41.89 -43.68 -8.05
C LYS A 8 -40.79 -44.72 -7.82
N ASP A 9 -39.84 -44.82 -8.75
CA ASP A 9 -38.68 -45.70 -8.73
C ASP A 9 -37.45 -45.08 -8.01
N SER A 10 -37.65 -44.06 -7.17
CA SER A 10 -36.61 -43.31 -6.45
C SER A 10 -35.57 -42.57 -7.30
N ASN A 11 -35.62 -42.69 -8.62
CA ASN A 11 -34.75 -41.99 -9.56
C ASN A 11 -35.06 -40.48 -9.59
N ARG A 12 -34.01 -39.67 -9.39
CA ARG A 12 -34.06 -38.20 -9.39
C ARG A 12 -33.38 -37.63 -10.63
N TYR A 13 -33.99 -36.64 -11.26
CA TYR A 13 -33.38 -35.88 -12.34
C TYR A 13 -33.84 -34.42 -12.29
N THR A 14 -32.94 -33.53 -12.66
CA THR A 14 -33.18 -32.09 -12.73
C THR A 14 -33.50 -31.72 -14.17
N THR A 15 -34.57 -30.95 -14.36
CA THR A 15 -34.99 -30.44 -15.67
C THR A 15 -35.18 -28.93 -15.60
N TYR A 16 -35.01 -28.25 -16.73
CA TYR A 16 -35.15 -26.81 -16.83
C TYR A 16 -36.40 -26.48 -17.64
N ILE A 17 -37.23 -25.58 -17.13
CA ILE A 17 -38.38 -25.04 -17.86
C ILE A 17 -37.86 -23.96 -18.82
N PRO A 18 -37.93 -24.15 -20.16
CA PRO A 18 -37.45 -23.17 -21.12
C PRO A 18 -38.41 -21.98 -21.29
N VAL A 19 -39.72 -22.20 -21.05
CA VAL A 19 -40.77 -21.19 -21.22
C VAL A 19 -41.79 -21.33 -20.10
N ASN A 20 -42.20 -20.21 -19.51
CA ASN A 20 -43.21 -20.21 -18.44
C ASN A 20 -44.58 -20.63 -18.98
N ASP A 21 -45.08 -21.82 -18.59
CA ASP A 21 -46.39 -22.33 -18.98
C ASP A 21 -47.37 -22.28 -17.79
N PRO A 22 -48.39 -21.39 -17.82
CA PRO A 22 -49.37 -21.26 -16.74
C PRO A 22 -50.20 -22.53 -16.49
N LYS A 23 -50.39 -23.39 -17.51
CA LYS A 23 -51.21 -24.62 -17.41
C LYS A 23 -50.42 -25.82 -16.87
N LEU A 24 -49.11 -25.68 -16.72
CA LEU A 24 -48.25 -26.77 -16.28
C LEU A 24 -48.62 -27.25 -14.87
N LEU A 25 -48.87 -26.31 -13.96
CA LEU A 25 -49.27 -26.63 -12.59
C LEU A 25 -50.60 -27.40 -12.55
N ASP A 26 -51.60 -26.93 -13.30
CA ASP A 26 -52.92 -27.57 -13.40
C ASP A 26 -52.82 -29.02 -13.92
N ASN A 27 -51.99 -29.23 -14.94
CA ASN A 27 -51.75 -30.56 -15.51
C ASN A 27 -51.05 -31.51 -14.51
N LEU A 28 -50.13 -30.99 -13.69
CA LEU A 28 -49.43 -31.77 -12.67
C LEU A 28 -50.38 -32.16 -11.52
N LEU A 29 -51.21 -31.22 -11.07
CA LEU A 29 -52.21 -31.47 -10.04
C LEU A 29 -53.27 -32.47 -10.51
N THR A 30 -53.74 -32.36 -11.75
CA THR A 30 -54.70 -33.30 -12.36
C THR A 30 -54.16 -34.73 -12.41
N LYS A 31 -52.85 -34.89 -12.58
CA LYS A 31 -52.17 -36.20 -12.57
C LYS A 31 -51.75 -36.66 -11.17
N ASN A 32 -52.24 -36.02 -10.11
CA ASN A 32 -51.89 -36.32 -8.71
C ASN A 32 -50.37 -36.28 -8.43
N VAL A 33 -49.65 -35.37 -9.10
CA VAL A 33 -48.22 -35.15 -8.84
C VAL A 33 -48.08 -34.24 -7.62
N LYS A 34 -47.28 -34.68 -6.63
CA LYS A 34 -46.96 -33.86 -5.46
C LYS A 34 -45.96 -32.77 -5.87
N VAL A 35 -46.41 -31.52 -5.91
CA VAL A 35 -45.58 -30.34 -6.17
C VAL A 35 -45.18 -29.73 -4.82
N VAL A 36 -43.88 -29.52 -4.62
CA VAL A 36 -43.33 -28.85 -3.43
C VAL A 36 -42.53 -27.65 -3.93
N GLY A 37 -42.87 -26.47 -3.44
CA GLY A 37 -42.06 -25.28 -3.65
C GLY A 37 -40.98 -25.23 -2.57
N GLU A 38 -39.72 -25.38 -2.96
CA GLU A 38 -38.59 -25.11 -2.08
C GLU A 38 -38.27 -23.61 -2.20
N PRO A 39 -38.14 -22.87 -1.08
CA PRO A 39 -37.61 -21.52 -1.13
C PRO A 39 -36.19 -21.58 -1.73
N PRO A 40 -35.76 -20.55 -2.47
CA PRO A 40 -34.39 -20.50 -2.97
C PRO A 40 -33.41 -20.68 -1.81
N GLU A 41 -32.34 -21.45 -2.02
CA GLU A 41 -31.27 -21.56 -1.04
C GLU A 41 -30.67 -20.17 -0.83
N GLU A 42 -31.00 -19.54 0.30
CA GLU A 42 -30.40 -18.27 0.66
C GLU A 42 -28.92 -18.51 0.98
N PRO A 43 -28.01 -17.72 0.39
CA PRO A 43 -26.60 -17.85 0.73
C PRO A 43 -26.43 -17.64 2.23
N SER A 44 -25.78 -18.58 2.90
CA SER A 44 -25.47 -18.50 4.33
C SER A 44 -24.91 -17.11 4.66
N LEU A 45 -25.51 -16.40 5.63
CA LEU A 45 -25.10 -15.04 6.00
C LEU A 45 -23.60 -14.94 6.31
N LEU A 46 -23.01 -15.98 6.90
CA LEU A 46 -21.58 -16.06 7.15
C LEU A 46 -20.75 -16.18 5.85
N ALA A 47 -21.24 -16.96 4.87
CA ALA A 47 -20.59 -17.11 3.57
C ALA A 47 -20.67 -15.79 2.77
N SER A 48 -21.81 -15.12 2.79
CA SER A 48 -21.98 -13.83 2.10
C SER A 48 -21.10 -12.74 2.70
N ILE A 49 -20.98 -12.67 4.03
CA ILE A 49 -20.07 -11.74 4.72
C ILE A 49 -18.61 -12.03 4.33
N PHE A 50 -18.20 -13.30 4.36
CA PHE A 50 -16.82 -13.67 4.03
C PHE A 50 -16.46 -13.34 2.57
N ILE A 51 -17.35 -13.66 1.63
CA ILE A 51 -17.18 -13.35 0.20
C ILE A 51 -17.15 -11.84 -0.03
N SER A 52 -18.02 -11.09 0.64
CA SER A 52 -18.08 -9.62 0.54
C SER A 52 -16.83 -8.94 1.11
N TRP A 53 -16.25 -9.49 2.19
CA TRP A 53 -15.06 -8.93 2.83
C TRP A 53 -13.75 -9.37 2.17
N PHE A 54 -13.76 -10.43 1.37
CA PHE A 54 -12.56 -10.94 0.70
C PHE A 54 -11.81 -9.87 -0.13
N PRO A 55 -12.46 -9.06 -0.99
CA PRO A 55 -11.79 -7.98 -1.71
C PRO A 55 -11.17 -6.93 -0.77
N MET A 56 -11.86 -6.57 0.31
CA MET A 56 -11.38 -5.59 1.28
C MET A 56 -10.16 -6.11 2.06
N LEU A 57 -10.21 -7.37 2.53
CA LEU A 57 -9.09 -8.01 3.23
C LEU A 57 -7.87 -8.17 2.32
N LEU A 58 -8.06 -8.50 1.04
CA LEU A 58 -6.98 -8.55 0.05
C LEU A 58 -6.31 -7.18 -0.10
N LEU A 59 -7.10 -6.12 -0.27
CA LEU A 59 -6.58 -4.74 -0.35
C LEU A 59 -5.82 -4.34 0.91
N ILE A 60 -6.36 -4.63 2.10
CA ILE A 60 -5.68 -4.37 3.38
C ILE A 60 -4.38 -5.17 3.48
N GLY A 61 -4.37 -6.44 3.07
CA GLY A 61 -3.19 -7.29 3.07
C GLY A 61 -2.08 -6.76 2.16
N VAL A 62 -2.43 -6.35 0.94
CA VAL A 62 -1.50 -5.72 -0.02
C VAL A 62 -1.01 -4.37 0.50
N TRP A 63 -1.89 -3.57 1.08
CA TRP A 63 -1.54 -2.29 1.70
C TRP A 63 -0.54 -2.45 2.85
N ILE A 64 -0.79 -3.40 3.76
CA ILE A 64 0.13 -3.75 4.85
C ILE A 64 1.45 -4.30 4.29
N PHE A 65 1.42 -5.10 3.23
CA PHE A 65 2.63 -5.60 2.58
C PHE A 65 3.51 -4.44 2.07
N PHE A 66 2.93 -3.45 1.39
CA PHE A 66 3.66 -2.26 0.94
C PHE A 66 4.19 -1.41 2.11
N MET A 67 3.38 -1.20 3.16
CA MET A 67 3.83 -0.48 4.36
C MET A 67 4.99 -1.21 5.05
N ARG A 68 4.91 -2.54 5.16
CA ARG A 68 5.97 -3.36 5.77
C ARG A 68 7.23 -3.37 4.91
N GLN A 69 7.10 -3.36 3.59
CA GLN A 69 8.23 -3.24 2.67
C GLN A 69 8.91 -1.88 2.80
N MET A 70 8.15 -0.80 2.94
CA MET A 70 8.70 0.56 3.08
C MET A 70 9.31 0.81 4.46
N GLN A 71 8.82 0.14 5.51
CA GLN A 71 9.34 0.26 6.88
C GLN A 71 10.50 -0.70 7.17
N GLY A 72 10.51 -1.89 6.56
CA GLY A 72 11.59 -2.89 6.69
C GLY A 72 12.81 -2.61 5.83
N GLY A 73 12.68 -1.79 4.78
CA GLY A 73 13.77 -1.30 3.94
C GLY A 73 14.42 -0.03 4.49
N GLY A 74 15.02 -0.10 5.68
CA GLY A 74 15.99 0.88 6.18
C GLY A 74 15.58 2.36 6.09
N GLY A 75 14.52 2.78 6.80
CA GLY A 75 14.40 4.13 7.38
C GLY A 75 14.62 5.36 6.48
N LYS A 76 14.50 5.26 5.15
CA LYS A 76 14.91 6.33 4.21
C LYS A 76 13.88 6.72 3.14
N GLY A 77 12.65 6.21 3.19
CA GLY A 77 11.66 6.46 2.15
C GLY A 77 10.96 7.83 2.21
N ALA A 78 10.61 8.31 3.40
CA ALA A 78 9.79 9.53 3.55
C ALA A 78 10.45 10.64 4.37
N MET A 79 11.40 10.32 5.26
CA MET A 79 12.11 11.33 6.07
C MET A 79 13.32 11.97 5.34
N SER A 80 13.66 11.48 4.14
CA SER A 80 14.80 11.96 3.35
C SER A 80 14.41 12.88 2.19
N PHE A 81 13.13 13.04 1.88
CA PHE A 81 12.68 13.86 0.74
C PHE A 81 12.54 15.36 1.05
N GLY A 82 12.91 15.79 2.27
CA GLY A 82 12.92 17.20 2.68
C GLY A 82 14.18 17.67 3.39
N LYS A 83 15.16 16.79 3.65
CA LYS A 83 16.44 17.21 4.23
C LYS A 83 17.36 17.64 3.11
N SER A 84 17.45 18.96 2.93
CA SER A 84 18.56 19.64 2.28
C SER A 84 19.87 18.83 2.38
N LYS A 85 20.61 18.77 1.27
CA LYS A 85 22.00 18.25 1.18
C LYS A 85 23.00 19.00 2.07
N ALA A 86 22.56 19.92 2.93
CA ALA A 86 23.40 20.53 3.94
C ALA A 86 23.82 19.48 4.97
N ARG A 87 25.06 19.01 4.86
CA ARG A 87 25.77 18.46 6.01
C ARG A 87 25.83 19.58 7.05
N MET A 88 25.06 19.47 8.14
CA MET A 88 25.32 20.29 9.33
C MET A 88 26.62 19.77 9.93
N LEU A 89 27.75 20.37 9.55
CA LEU A 89 28.98 20.21 10.32
C LEU A 89 28.77 21.04 11.60
N THR A 90 28.59 20.37 12.72
CA THR A 90 28.76 21.00 14.04
C THR A 90 30.24 21.37 14.21
N GLU A 91 30.52 22.46 14.91
CA GLU A 91 31.88 22.99 15.13
C GLU A 91 32.87 21.92 15.64
N ASP A 92 32.35 20.95 16.41
CA ASP A 92 33.07 19.78 16.95
C ASP A 92 33.55 18.75 15.89
N GLN A 93 33.11 18.88 14.63
CA GLN A 93 33.48 17.99 13.52
C GLN A 93 34.67 18.51 12.70
N ILE A 94 35.07 19.78 12.85
CA ILE A 94 36.18 20.37 12.10
C ILE A 94 37.45 20.25 12.94
N LYS A 95 38.24 19.20 12.70
CA LYS A 95 39.48 18.91 13.47
C LYS A 95 40.76 19.15 12.67
N THR A 96 40.65 19.56 11.41
CA THR A 96 41.80 19.75 10.50
C THR A 96 42.23 21.22 10.50
N THR A 97 43.52 21.44 10.67
CA THR A 97 44.16 22.76 10.65
C THR A 97 45.12 22.88 9.46
N PHE A 98 45.64 24.08 9.17
CA PHE A 98 46.66 24.25 8.12
C PHE A 98 47.97 23.48 8.38
N ALA A 99 48.21 23.05 9.63
CA ALA A 99 49.32 22.17 9.97
C ALA A 99 49.16 20.75 9.40
N ASP A 100 47.92 20.32 9.13
CA ASP A 100 47.59 18.98 8.64
C ASP A 100 47.63 18.85 7.10
N VAL A 101 47.98 19.93 6.39
CA VAL A 101 48.06 19.98 4.92
C VAL A 101 49.53 20.18 4.51
N ALA A 102 50.07 19.38 3.59
CA ALA A 102 51.46 19.51 3.12
C ALA A 102 51.54 19.94 1.64
N GLY A 103 52.59 20.71 1.28
CA GLY A 103 52.95 20.99 -0.12
C GLY A 103 52.18 22.11 -0.82
N CYS A 104 51.42 22.93 -0.08
CA CYS A 104 50.59 24.02 -0.61
C CYS A 104 50.86 25.35 0.10
N ASP A 105 52.12 25.68 0.34
CA ASP A 105 52.49 26.81 1.21
C ASP A 105 52.04 28.16 0.65
N GLU A 106 52.09 28.35 -0.68
CA GLU A 106 51.58 29.57 -1.36
C GLU A 106 50.06 29.74 -1.15
N ALA A 107 49.28 28.66 -1.29
CA ALA A 107 47.82 28.70 -1.11
C ALA A 107 47.40 28.87 0.35
N LYS A 108 48.22 28.42 1.31
CA LYS A 108 47.98 28.65 2.74
C LYS A 108 48.17 30.13 3.11
N GLU A 109 49.14 30.80 2.49
CA GLU A 109 49.39 32.22 2.72
C GLU A 109 48.23 33.08 2.21
N GLU A 110 47.77 32.85 0.98
CA GLU A 110 46.63 33.56 0.38
C GLU A 110 45.32 33.38 1.19
N VAL A 111 45.02 32.13 1.60
CA VAL A 111 43.80 31.85 2.39
C VAL A 111 43.97 32.30 3.84
N GLY A 112 45.20 32.40 4.35
CA GLY A 112 45.51 32.91 5.68
C GLY A 112 45.04 34.35 5.87
N GLU A 113 45.19 35.20 4.85
CA GLU A 113 44.69 36.57 4.87
C GLU A 113 43.16 36.62 4.98
N LEU A 114 42.46 35.74 4.27
CA LEU A 114 41.00 35.61 4.34
C LEU A 114 40.54 35.12 5.72
N VAL A 115 41.27 34.18 6.33
CA VAL A 115 40.99 33.70 7.68
C VAL A 115 41.20 34.81 8.71
N GLU A 116 42.25 35.61 8.58
CA GLU A 116 42.52 36.74 9.47
C GLU A 116 41.47 37.85 9.31
N TYR A 117 41.03 38.11 8.07
CA TYR A 117 39.90 38.99 7.79
C TYR A 117 38.61 38.52 8.46
N LEU A 118 38.30 37.23 8.39
CA LEU A 118 37.12 36.64 9.04
C LEU A 118 37.25 36.65 10.58
N ARG A 119 38.47 36.56 11.10
CA ARG A 119 38.76 36.55 12.55
C ARG A 119 38.69 37.95 13.17
N GLU A 120 39.22 38.96 12.50
CA GLU A 120 39.26 40.34 13.01
C GLU A 120 38.88 41.36 11.92
N PRO A 121 37.62 41.35 11.43
CA PRO A 121 37.20 42.16 10.27
C PRO A 121 37.31 43.67 10.50
N SER A 122 37.27 44.11 11.75
CA SER A 122 37.36 45.52 12.15
C SER A 122 38.76 46.12 11.95
N ARG A 123 39.83 45.30 11.92
CA ARG A 123 41.19 45.76 11.58
C ARG A 123 41.31 46.14 10.11
N PHE A 124 40.71 45.33 9.24
CA PHE A 124 40.78 45.51 7.79
C PHE A 124 39.88 46.64 7.29
N GLN A 125 38.80 46.96 8.02
CA GLN A 125 37.99 48.16 7.77
C GLN A 125 38.75 49.48 8.00
N LYS A 126 39.81 49.49 8.83
CA LYS A 126 40.59 50.71 9.14
C LYS A 126 41.74 50.98 8.17
N THR A 127 42.18 49.97 7.43
CA THR A 127 43.23 50.07 6.41
C THR A 127 42.65 50.34 5.00
N GLY A 128 41.32 50.29 4.85
CA GLY A 128 40.65 50.58 3.58
C GLY A 128 40.46 52.07 3.34
N ARG A 129 41.15 52.60 2.32
CA ARG A 129 40.51 53.51 1.37
C ARG A 129 39.51 52.75 0.51
#